data_AF-A0A6H1TY38-F1
#
_entry.id   AF-A0A6H1TY38-F1
#
_cell.length_a   1.000
_cell.length_b   1.000
_cell.length_c   1.000
_cell.angle_alpha   90.00
_cell.angle_beta   90.00
_cell.angle_gamma   90.00
#
_symmetry.space_group_name_H-M   'P 1'
#
loop_
_entity.id
_entity.type
_entity.pdbx_description
1 polymer ?
#
loop_
_entity_poly.entity_id
_entity_poly.type
_entity_poly.pdbx_seq_one_letter_code
_entity_poly.pdbx_strand_id
1 'polypeptide(L)' 'MLTDDNLTEIFAQAWHEGRITSLERQQLRNLLLACSLNLEDEMLVNRLLYAIRRGWLTVKEYDRSLQRQL' A
#
# COMPACT_ATOMS: atom_id res chain seq x y z
N MET A 1 -3.81 -13.27 -12.72
CA MET A 1 -4.06 -11.98 -13.39
C MET A 1 -4.38 -10.98 -12.29
N LEU A 2 -3.58 -9.94 -12.16
CA LEU A 2 -3.87 -8.81 -11.26
C LEU A 2 -4.78 -7.86 -12.07
N THR A 3 -5.99 -7.61 -11.58
CA THR A 3 -6.93 -6.67 -12.20
C THR A 3 -6.78 -5.30 -11.54
N ASP A 4 -7.17 -4.25 -12.27
CA ASP A 4 -7.20 -2.83 -11.88
C ASP A 4 -7.85 -2.61 -10.50
N ASP A 5 -8.81 -3.46 -10.14
CA ASP A 5 -9.49 -3.49 -8.85
C ASP A 5 -8.54 -3.56 -7.64
N ASN A 6 -7.41 -4.25 -7.78
CA ASN A 6 -6.56 -4.59 -6.65
C ASN A 6 -5.74 -3.39 -6.13
N LEU A 7 -5.32 -2.46 -7.00
CA LEU A 7 -4.61 -1.24 -6.58
C LEU A 7 -5.59 -0.22 -5.98
N THR A 8 -6.74 -0.06 -6.62
CA THR A 8 -7.81 0.83 -6.16
C THR A 8 -8.32 0.41 -4.78
N GLU A 9 -8.49 -0.90 -4.55
CA GLU A 9 -8.92 -1.42 -3.25
C GLU A 9 -7.87 -1.20 -2.15
N ILE A 10 -6.59 -1.45 -2.44
CA ILE A 10 -5.48 -1.13 -1.52
C ILE A 10 -5.46 0.36 -1.19
N PHE A 11 -5.65 1.23 -2.20
CA PHE A 11 -5.70 2.67 -1.99
C PHE A 11 -6.88 3.08 -1.11
N ALA A 12 -8.07 2.56 -1.38
CA ALA A 12 -9.28 2.85 -0.62
C ALA A 12 -9.15 2.41 0.84
N GLN A 13 -8.64 1.21 1.09
CA GLN A 13 -8.41 0.69 2.44
C GLN A 13 -7.35 1.53 3.18
N ALA A 14 -6.21 1.80 2.54
CA ALA A 14 -5.16 2.61 3.14
C ALA A 14 -5.65 4.01 3.51
N TRP A 15 -6.41 4.65 2.62
CA TRP A 15 -6.98 5.97 2.85
C TRP A 15 -8.01 5.99 3.97
N HIS A 16 -8.88 4.98 4.04
CA HIS A 16 -9.88 4.86 5.10
C HIS A 16 -9.25 4.57 6.46
N GLU A 17 -8.24 3.70 6.54
CA GLU A 17 -7.61 3.32 7.80
C GLU A 17 -6.49 4.28 8.27
N GLY A 18 -6.01 5.18 7.40
CA GLY A 18 -4.88 6.06 7.69
C GLY A 18 -3.54 5.33 7.81
N ARG A 19 -3.49 4.06 7.37
CA ARG A 19 -2.32 3.19 7.52
C ARG A 19 -2.21 2.22 6.36
N ILE A 20 -0.98 1.79 6.08
CA ILE A 20 -0.69 0.74 5.12
C ILE A 20 -0.14 -0.46 5.90
N THR A 21 -0.75 -1.63 5.71
CA THR A 21 -0.27 -2.87 6.32
C THR A 21 0.97 -3.40 5.62
N SER A 22 1.70 -4.31 6.29
CA SER A 22 2.87 -4.94 5.68
C SER A 22 2.52 -5.78 4.44
N LEU A 23 1.30 -6.34 4.39
CA LEU A 23 0.80 -7.10 3.25
C LEU A 23 0.51 -6.17 2.05
N GLU A 24 -0.24 -5.09 2.28
CA GLU A 24 -0.52 -4.07 1.25
C GLU A 24 0.77 -3.47 0.70
N ARG A 25 1.76 -3.21 1.56
CA ARG A 25 3.09 -2.76 1.12
C ARG A 25 3.76 -3.76 0.19
N GLN A 26 3.67 -5.05 0.48
CA GLN A 26 4.24 -6.10 -0.37
C GLN A 26 3.49 -6.19 -1.70
N GLN A 27 2.17 -6.07 -1.70
CA GLN A 27 1.36 -6.03 -2.91
C GLN A 27 1.69 -4.82 -3.78
N LEU A 28 1.76 -3.61 -3.19
CA LEU A 28 2.23 -2.40 -3.85
C LEU A 28 3.63 -2.58 -4.45
N ARG A 29 4.57 -3.13 -3.68
CA ARG A 29 5.93 -3.39 -4.18
C ARG A 29 5.92 -4.31 -5.38
N ASN A 30 5.15 -5.40 -5.32
CA ASN A 30 5.05 -6.34 -6.42
C ASN A 30 4.41 -5.69 -7.65
N LEU A 31 3.37 -4.87 -7.48
CA LEU A 31 2.74 -4.11 -8.57
C LEU A 31 3.74 -3.16 -9.25
N LEU A 32 4.48 -2.38 -8.46
CA LEU A 32 5.50 -1.46 -8.97
C LEU A 32 6.65 -2.16 -9.71
N LEU A 33 6.95 -3.41 -9.35
CA LEU A 33 8.02 -4.20 -9.99
C LEU A 33 7.53 -5.04 -11.18
N ALA A 34 6.24 -5.37 -11.25
CA ALA A 34 5.71 -6.35 -12.20
C ALA A 34 5.32 -5.76 -13.56
N CYS A 35 4.89 -4.49 -13.66
CA CYS A 35 4.38 -3.94 -14.92
C CYS A 35 4.58 -2.42 -15.06
N SER A 36 4.58 -1.97 -16.32
CA SER A 36 4.33 -0.57 -16.69
C SER A 36 2.95 -0.17 -16.19
N LEU A 37 2.90 0.69 -15.16
CA LEU A 37 1.66 1.30 -14.68
C LEU A 37 1.00 2.05 -15.84
N ASN A 38 -0.32 1.95 -15.95
CA ASN A 38 -1.07 2.88 -16.78
C ASN A 38 -1.12 4.26 -16.07
N LEU A 39 -1.58 5.29 -16.77
CA LEU A 39 -1.59 6.66 -16.23
C LEU A 39 -2.43 6.78 -14.93
N GLU A 40 -3.53 6.03 -14.83
CA GLU A 40 -4.42 6.06 -13.67
C GLU A 40 -3.77 5.40 -12.44
N ASP A 41 -3.16 4.23 -12.62
CA ASP A 41 -2.38 3.54 -11.61
C ASP A 41 -1.21 4.40 -11.12
N GLU A 42 -0.51 5.09 -12.04
CA GLU A 42 0.59 6.00 -11.70
C GLU A 42 0.10 7.17 -10.83
N MET A 43 -1.07 7.74 -11.15
CA MET A 43 -1.68 8.80 -10.33
C MET A 43 -2.05 8.30 -8.93
N LEU A 44 -2.62 7.09 -8.81
CA LEU A 44 -2.95 6.48 -7.52
C LEU A 44 -1.71 6.25 -6.67
N VAL A 45 -0.66 5.67 -7.25
CA VAL A 45 0.62 5.45 -6.57
C VAL A 45 1.23 6.78 -6.11
N ASN A 46 1.29 7.79 -6.98
CA ASN A 46 1.84 9.10 -6.64
C ASN A 46 1.07 9.76 -5.48
N ARG A 47 -0.26 9.62 -5.45
CA ARG A 47 -1.09 10.15 -4.37
C ARG A 47 -0.86 9.42 -3.05
N LEU A 48 -0.66 8.11 -3.11
CA LEU A 48 -0.32 7.29 -1.95
C LEU A 48 1.04 7.70 -1.36
N LEU A 49 2.07 7.81 -2.21
CA LEU A 49 3.41 8.25 -1.81
C LEU A 49 3.40 9.66 -1.21
N TYR A 50 2.62 10.57 -1.82
CA TYR A 50 2.43 11.91 -1.29
C TYR A 50 1.80 11.89 0.11
N ALA A 51 0.76 11.09 0.32
CA ALA A 51 0.10 10.96 1.61
C ALA A 51 1.03 10.38 2.69
N ILE A 52 1.84 9.38 2.35
CA ILE A 52 2.87 8.83 3.26
C ILE A 52 3.89 9.91 3.63
N ARG A 53 4.43 10.63 2.63
CA ARG A 53 5.43 11.69 2.84
C ARG A 53 4.91 12.84 3.71
N ARG A 54 3.62 13.14 3.65
CA ARG A 54 2.96 14.15 4.48
C ARG A 54 2.58 13.65 5.88
N GLY A 55 2.80 12.36 6.16
CA GLY A 55 2.42 11.73 7.43
C GLY A 55 0.92 11.50 7.56
N TRP A 56 0.16 11.52 6.46
CA TRP A 56 -1.28 11.19 6.46
C TRP A 56 -1.52 9.69 6.48
N LEU A 57 -0.60 8.92 5.89
CA LEU A 57 -0.59 7.48 5.94
C LEU A 57 0.63 6.99 6.67
N THR A 58 0.41 6.09 7.62
CA THR A 58 1.51 5.48 8.38
C THR A 58 1.73 4.05 7.89
N VAL A 59 2.97 3.70 7.53
CA VAL A 59 3.28 2.30 7.21
C VAL A 59 3.44 1.56 8.52
N LYS A 60 2.48 0.69 8.86
CA LYS A 60 2.53 -0.08 10.10
C LYS A 60 3.32 -1.35 9.83
N GLU A 61 4.57 -1.37 10.27
CA GLU A 61 5.32 -2.61 10.34
C GLU A 61 4.66 -3.53 11.37
N TYR A 62 4.51 -4.81 11.01
CA TYR A 62 4.01 -5.81 11.94
C TYR A 62 4.97 -5.89 13.13
N ASP A 63 4.47 -5.58 14.32
CA ASP A 63 5.25 -5.62 15.55
C ASP A 63 5.60 -7.09 15.85
N ARG A 64 6.86 -7.47 15.58
CA ARG A 64 7.36 -8.83 15.84
C ARG A 64 7.47 -9.16 17.35
N SER A 65 7.24 -8.20 18.23
CA SER A 65 7.40 -8.39 19.69
C SER A 65 6.28 -9.26 20.28
N LEU A 66 5.13 -9.37 19.59
CA LEU A 66 4.00 -10.20 20.03
C LEU A 66 4.19 -11.71 19.81
N GLN A 67 5.21 -12.15 19.06
CA GLN A 67 5.48 -13.58 18.84
C GLN A 67 6.44 -14.21 19.86
N ARG A 68 7.00 -13.45 20.82
CA ARG A 68 7.91 -14.00 21.86
C ARG A 68 7.21 -14.41 23.17
N GLN A 69 5.90 -14.61 23.17
CA GLN A 69 5.13 -15.01 24.35
C GLN A 69 4.34 -16.32 24.17
N LEU A 70 4.74 -17.18 23.22
CA LEU A 70 4.24 -18.56 23.13
C LEU A 70 5.38 -19.55 23.31
#